data_AF-A0A3C1Z724-F1
#
_entry.id   AF-A0A3C1Z724-F1
#
_cell.length_a   1.000
_cell.length_b   1.000
_cell.length_c   1.000
_cell.angle_alpha   90.00
_cell.angle_beta   90.00
_cell.angle_gamma   90.00
#
_symmetry.space_group_name_H-M   'P 1'
#
loop_
_entity.id
_entity.type
_entity.pdbx_description
1 polymer ?
#
loop_
_entity_poly.entity_id
_entity_poly.type
_entity_poly.pdbx_seq_one_letter_code
_entity_poly.pdbx_strand_id
1 'polypeptide(L)'
;MARTSVRIETIRISEPAAIASQSAATPRIAETLRDGQPSVARAPAPLLRSNEAAGEEAIDRVNAQLQADQQEAMKRLLDQGLTAPTGMVLIPAGEFLMGMEDGLPDARPQHRLYLSAYWIDQLGVTNGQYRACVDGGSCLPPKVRVAFDDPQLEQRP
;
A
#
# COMPACT_ATOMS: atom_id res chain seq x y z
N MET A 1 -0.41 -34.47 0.06
CA MET A 1 -0.83 -33.26 -0.67
C MET A 1 -1.16 -32.21 0.37
N ALA A 2 -0.35 -31.16 0.51
CA ALA A 2 -0.58 -30.10 1.49
C ALA A 2 -0.53 -28.76 0.76
N ARG A 3 -1.58 -27.95 0.95
CA ARG A 3 -1.74 -26.61 0.38
C ARG A 3 -0.92 -25.62 1.20
N THR A 4 -0.20 -24.72 0.55
CA THR A 4 0.63 -23.69 1.20
C THR A 4 -0.07 -22.35 1.06
N SER A 5 -0.51 -21.79 2.18
CA SER A 5 -1.12 -20.47 2.27
C SER A 5 -0.16 -19.51 2.98
N VAL A 6 0.08 -18.34 2.38
CA VAL A 6 0.88 -17.26 3.00
C VAL A 6 -0.09 -16.38 3.78
N ARG A 7 0.13 -16.26 5.09
CA ARG A 7 -0.68 -15.43 5.99
C ARG A 7 0.02 -14.07 6.16
N ILE A 8 -0.58 -13.03 5.59
CA ILE A 8 -0.16 -11.64 5.84
C ILE A 8 -0.82 -11.22 7.16
N GLU A 9 -0.04 -11.13 8.23
CA GLU A 9 -0.55 -10.59 9.50
C GLU A 9 -0.42 -9.07 9.54
N THR A 10 -1.49 -8.41 9.97
CA THR A 10 -1.53 -6.97 10.14
C THR A 10 -0.72 -6.57 11.37
N ILE A 11 0.39 -5.86 11.19
CA ILE A 11 1.15 -5.27 12.29
C ILE A 11 0.29 -4.18 12.93
N ARG A 12 -0.08 -4.34 14.21
CA ARG A 12 -0.70 -3.26 14.99
C ARG A 12 0.40 -2.31 15.44
N ILE A 13 0.41 -1.10 14.87
CA ILE A 13 1.25 0.00 15.32
C ILE A 13 0.59 0.60 16.57
N SER A 14 1.23 0.48 17.72
CA SER A 14 0.84 1.22 18.93
C SER A 14 1.29 2.68 18.80
N GLU A 15 0.34 3.60 18.93
CA GLU A 15 0.55 5.05 18.84
C GLU A 15 1.50 5.56 19.94
N PRO A 16 2.54 6.35 19.62
CA PRO A 16 3.10 7.26 20.60
C PRO A 16 2.16 8.48 20.77
N ALA A 17 2.04 8.93 22.02
CA ALA A 17 1.16 9.99 22.45
C ALA A 17 1.28 11.28 21.62
N ALA A 18 0.12 11.89 21.37
CA ALA A 18 -0.10 13.10 20.59
C ALA A 18 0.86 14.24 20.95
N ILE A 19 1.52 14.80 19.94
CA ILE A 19 2.13 16.12 19.99
C ILE A 19 1.28 17.04 19.11
N ALA A 20 0.67 18.03 19.74
CA ALA A 20 -0.09 19.08 19.08
C ALA A 20 0.84 20.05 18.35
N SER A 21 0.53 20.41 17.09
CA SER A 21 0.54 21.82 16.64
C SER A 21 0.29 22.03 15.15
N GLN A 22 -0.57 23.02 14.93
CA GLN A 22 -0.47 24.14 13.98
C GLN A 22 -0.91 23.97 12.52
N SER A 23 -1.96 24.75 12.24
CA SER A 23 -2.47 25.19 10.94
C SER A 23 -1.37 25.81 10.09
N ALA A 24 -1.18 25.29 8.87
CA ALA A 24 -0.43 25.93 7.81
C ALA A 24 -1.23 25.83 6.50
N ALA A 25 -1.31 26.97 5.81
CA ALA A 25 -2.12 27.20 4.62
C ALA A 25 -1.74 26.31 3.43
N THR A 26 -2.76 25.95 2.65
CA THR A 26 -2.72 25.14 1.43
C THR A 26 -1.89 25.79 0.31
N PRO A 27 -0.85 25.13 -0.24
CA PRO A 27 -0.38 25.47 -1.57
C PRO A 27 -1.24 24.73 -2.60
N ARG A 28 -1.70 25.45 -3.64
CA ARG A 28 -2.34 24.84 -4.82
C ARG A 28 -1.31 23.94 -5.51
N ILE A 29 -1.52 22.64 -5.45
CA ILE A 29 -0.73 21.68 -6.21
C ILE A 29 -1.27 21.70 -7.65
N ALA A 30 -0.42 22.14 -8.57
CA ALA A 30 -0.68 22.08 -10.00
C ALA A 30 -0.89 20.62 -10.44
N GLU A 31 -1.83 20.42 -11.37
CA GLU A 31 -2.16 19.16 -12.01
C GLU A 31 -0.93 18.53 -12.66
N THR A 32 -0.30 17.53 -12.03
CA THR A 32 0.69 16.67 -12.75
C THR A 32 0.80 15.25 -12.18
N LEU A 33 -0.31 14.68 -11.70
CA LEU A 33 -0.35 13.27 -11.27
C LEU A 33 -1.55 12.56 -11.90
N ARG A 34 -1.55 12.39 -13.23
CA ARG A 34 -2.58 11.61 -13.94
C ARG A 34 -2.11 10.26 -14.49
N ASP A 35 -0.80 9.97 -14.51
CA ASP A 35 -0.28 8.75 -15.14
C ASP A 35 0.52 7.84 -14.17
N GLY A 36 0.03 7.70 -12.94
CA GLY A 36 0.67 6.86 -11.90
C GLY A 36 0.09 5.45 -11.76
N GLN A 37 -0.57 4.92 -12.78
CA GLN A 37 -1.18 3.59 -12.66
C GLN A 37 -0.08 2.51 -12.65
N PRO A 38 -0.01 1.63 -11.65
CA PRO A 38 1.02 0.61 -11.59
C PRO A 38 0.93 -0.27 -12.83
N SER A 39 2.02 -0.32 -13.60
CA SER A 39 2.11 -1.23 -14.74
C SER A 39 2.21 -2.65 -14.21
N VAL A 40 1.20 -3.46 -14.55
CA VAL A 40 1.20 -4.89 -14.26
C VAL A 40 1.70 -5.60 -15.50
N ALA A 41 2.92 -6.12 -15.44
CA ALA A 41 3.45 -6.99 -16.48
C ALA A 41 3.39 -8.45 -16.01
N ARG A 42 3.08 -9.36 -16.92
CA ARG A 42 3.33 -10.78 -16.69
C ARG A 42 4.83 -10.96 -16.60
N ALA A 43 5.31 -11.48 -15.47
CA ALA A 43 6.73 -11.70 -15.27
C ALA A 43 7.31 -12.58 -16.40
N PRO A 44 8.53 -12.29 -16.89
CA PRO A 44 9.25 -13.25 -17.72
C PRO A 44 9.42 -14.56 -16.93
N ALA A 45 9.26 -15.72 -17.61
CA ALA A 45 9.27 -17.02 -16.94
C ALA A 45 10.56 -17.21 -16.10
N PRO A 46 10.48 -17.30 -14.77
CA PRO A 46 11.67 -17.48 -13.95
C PRO A 46 12.13 -18.94 -14.01
N LEU A 47 13.43 -19.14 -14.11
CA LEU A 47 14.07 -20.43 -13.88
C LEU A 47 13.77 -20.87 -12.44
N LEU A 48 13.20 -22.08 -12.29
CA LEU A 48 12.98 -22.76 -11.02
C LEU A 48 14.24 -22.67 -10.14
N ARG A 49 14.21 -21.81 -9.10
CA ARG A 49 15.08 -22.02 -7.94
C ARG A 49 14.36 -22.96 -6.99
N SER A 50 14.98 -24.11 -6.81
CA SER A 50 14.49 -25.27 -6.08
C SER A 50 14.16 -24.96 -4.63
N ASN A 51 13.02 -25.51 -4.23
CA ASN A 51 12.52 -25.74 -2.88
C ASN A 51 13.61 -25.94 -1.82
N GLU A 52 13.62 -25.06 -0.83
CA GLU A 52 13.91 -25.45 0.56
C GLU A 52 12.71 -24.99 1.39
N ALA A 53 12.23 -25.86 2.29
CA ALA A 53 11.21 -25.48 3.25
C ALA A 53 11.79 -24.32 4.08
N ALA A 54 11.28 -23.12 3.85
CA ALA A 54 11.74 -21.95 4.57
C ALA A 54 11.28 -22.10 6.03
N GLY A 55 12.16 -22.59 6.91
CA GLY A 55 11.98 -22.42 8.35
C GLY A 55 11.86 -20.93 8.69
N GLU A 56 11.42 -20.61 9.91
CA GLU A 56 11.32 -19.23 10.43
C GLU A 56 12.51 -18.35 9.99
N GLU A 57 13.73 -18.87 10.10
CA GLU A 57 14.98 -18.20 9.73
C GLU A 57 15.12 -17.87 8.22
N ALA A 58 14.54 -18.68 7.34
CA ALA A 58 14.50 -18.37 5.91
C ALA A 58 13.44 -17.31 5.59
N ILE A 59 12.30 -17.31 6.30
CA ILE A 59 11.31 -16.24 6.20
C ILE A 59 11.91 -14.91 6.68
N ASP A 60 12.60 -14.92 7.81
CA ASP A 60 13.27 -13.74 8.37
C ASP A 60 14.34 -13.19 7.44
N ARG A 61 15.16 -14.06 6.82
CA ARG A 61 16.15 -13.64 5.83
C ARG A 61 15.51 -13.00 4.60
N VAL A 62 14.41 -13.56 4.10
CA VAL A 62 13.66 -12.98 2.97
C VAL A 62 13.05 -11.64 3.37
N ASN A 63 12.45 -11.54 4.56
CA ASN A 63 11.88 -10.29 5.06
C ASN A 63 12.95 -9.20 5.26
N ALA A 64 14.10 -9.55 5.81
CA ALA A 64 15.23 -8.63 5.98
C ALA A 64 15.75 -8.13 4.62
N GLN A 65 15.86 -9.02 3.63
CA GLN A 65 16.23 -8.63 2.26
C GLN A 65 15.20 -7.68 1.65
N LEU A 66 13.90 -7.98 1.78
CA LEU A 66 12.83 -7.11 1.29
C LEU A 66 12.88 -5.73 1.92
N GLN A 67 13.15 -5.64 3.23
CA GLN A 67 13.31 -4.36 3.92
C GLN A 67 14.54 -3.58 3.42
N ALA A 68 15.66 -4.25 3.16
CA ALA A 68 16.84 -3.62 2.58
C ALA A 68 16.56 -3.07 1.17
N ASP A 69 15.89 -3.87 0.32
CA ASP A 69 15.50 -3.47 -1.04
C ASP A 69 14.53 -2.27 -1.00
N GLN A 70 13.59 -2.26 -0.05
CA GLN A 70 12.70 -1.13 0.20
C GLN A 70 13.47 0.15 0.56
N GLN A 71 14.43 0.06 1.48
CA GLN A 71 15.25 1.19 1.91
C GLN A 71 16.13 1.73 0.77
N GLU A 72 16.71 0.85 -0.04
CA GLU A 72 17.52 1.26 -1.18
C GLU A 72 16.67 1.93 -2.27
N ALA A 73 15.50 1.37 -2.59
CA ALA A 73 14.56 1.96 -3.53
C ALA A 73 14.11 3.37 -3.07
N MET A 74 13.77 3.51 -1.79
CA MET A 74 13.43 4.79 -1.18
C MET A 74 14.57 5.81 -1.33
N LYS A 75 15.80 5.41 -0.97
CA LYS A 75 16.97 6.28 -1.09
C LYS A 75 17.18 6.76 -2.52
N ARG A 76 17.09 5.87 -3.52
CA ARG A 76 17.23 6.23 -4.93
C ARG A 76 16.17 7.24 -5.39
N LEU A 77 14.93 7.12 -4.93
CA LEU A 77 13.88 8.08 -5.25
C LEU A 77 14.13 9.45 -4.59
N LEU A 78 14.58 9.46 -3.34
CA LEU A 78 14.96 10.69 -2.65
C LEU A 78 16.14 11.39 -3.36
N ASP A 79 17.13 10.63 -3.82
CA ASP A 79 18.25 11.15 -4.62
C ASP A 79 17.79 11.75 -5.96
N GLN A 80 16.64 11.29 -6.49
CA GLN A 80 15.98 11.84 -7.68
C GLN A 80 15.03 13.01 -7.38
N GLY A 81 14.92 13.43 -6.11
CA GLY A 81 14.02 14.51 -5.68
C GLY A 81 12.55 14.10 -5.56
N LEU A 82 12.24 12.80 -5.60
CA LEU A 82 10.90 12.28 -5.39
C LEU A 82 10.67 12.01 -3.90
N THR A 83 9.79 12.80 -3.28
CA THR A 83 9.41 12.63 -1.87
C THR A 83 8.10 11.88 -1.73
N ALA A 84 8.01 11.04 -0.70
CA ALA A 84 6.76 10.37 -0.33
C ALA A 84 5.64 11.40 -0.08
N PRO A 85 4.44 11.21 -0.64
CA PRO A 85 3.25 11.90 -0.14
C PRO A 85 3.05 11.60 1.35
N THR A 86 2.55 12.58 2.08
CA THR A 86 2.30 12.44 3.54
C THR A 86 1.36 11.26 3.82
N GLY A 87 1.77 10.35 4.71
CA GLY A 87 0.95 9.20 5.11
C GLY A 87 1.02 7.99 4.18
N MET A 88 1.82 8.03 3.11
CA MET A 88 2.02 6.91 2.20
C MET A 88 3.33 6.16 2.45
N VAL A 89 3.41 4.92 1.99
CA VAL A 89 4.62 4.08 1.97
C VAL A 89 4.97 3.65 0.55
N LEU A 90 6.26 3.52 0.28
CA LEU A 90 6.76 3.02 -0.99
C LEU A 90 6.71 1.51 -0.99
N ILE A 91 6.03 0.95 -1.98
CA ILE A 91 6.17 -0.45 -2.37
C ILE A 91 7.17 -0.49 -3.53
N PRO A 92 8.33 -1.17 -3.37
CA PRO A 92 9.35 -1.23 -4.41
C PRO A 92 8.87 -2.11 -5.57
N ALA A 93 9.48 -1.90 -6.73
CA ALA A 93 9.22 -2.74 -7.89
C ALA A 93 9.70 -4.17 -7.62
N GLY A 94 8.93 -5.16 -8.05
CA GLY A 94 9.27 -6.55 -7.76
C GLY A 94 8.25 -7.56 -8.23
N GLU A 95 8.60 -8.83 -8.03
CA GLU A 95 7.69 -9.95 -8.27
C GLU A 95 6.84 -10.24 -7.04
N PHE A 96 5.54 -10.46 -7.27
CA PHE A 96 4.56 -10.77 -6.24
C PHE A 96 3.75 -11.99 -6.64
N LEU A 97 3.32 -12.74 -5.63
CA LEU A 97 2.41 -13.87 -5.78
C LEU A 97 1.03 -13.39 -5.34
N MET A 98 0.10 -13.21 -6.28
CA MET A 98 -1.25 -12.71 -6.04
C MET A 98 -2.26 -13.85 -6.12
N GLY A 99 -3.30 -13.77 -5.29
CA GLY A 99 -4.35 -14.78 -5.20
C GLY A 99 -3.99 -15.96 -4.30
N MET A 100 -4.92 -16.90 -4.18
CA MET A 100 -4.81 -18.07 -3.31
C MET A 100 -5.45 -19.29 -3.95
N GLU A 101 -4.71 -20.38 -4.05
CA GLU A 101 -5.18 -21.60 -4.75
C GLU A 101 -6.31 -22.32 -4.01
N ASP A 102 -6.39 -22.13 -2.70
CA ASP A 102 -7.41 -22.70 -1.82
C ASP A 102 -8.49 -21.70 -1.39
N GLY A 103 -8.52 -20.51 -2.00
CA GLY A 103 -9.47 -19.44 -1.69
C GLY A 103 -10.89 -19.60 -2.25
N LEU A 104 -11.68 -18.52 -2.16
CA LEU A 104 -12.93 -18.40 -2.90
C LEU A 104 -12.68 -18.43 -4.42
N PRO A 105 -13.68 -18.77 -5.26
CA PRO A 105 -13.50 -18.87 -6.71
C PRO A 105 -12.94 -17.60 -7.38
N ASP A 106 -13.26 -16.43 -6.84
CA ASP A 106 -12.80 -15.11 -7.31
C ASP A 106 -11.39 -14.73 -6.83
N ALA A 107 -10.82 -15.48 -5.87
CA ALA A 107 -9.45 -15.29 -5.38
C ALA A 107 -8.43 -16.22 -6.06
N ARG A 108 -8.87 -17.10 -6.97
CA ARG A 108 -8.06 -18.07 -7.72
C ARG A 108 -7.84 -17.64 -9.17
N PRO A 109 -6.80 -18.14 -9.86
CA PRO A 109 -5.69 -18.94 -9.33
C PRO A 109 -4.61 -18.06 -8.70
N GLN A 110 -3.75 -18.67 -7.90
CA GLN A 110 -2.53 -18.01 -7.47
C GLN A 110 -1.56 -17.84 -8.65
N HIS A 111 -1.01 -16.63 -8.87
CA HIS A 111 -0.14 -16.36 -10.01
C HIS A 111 0.91 -15.29 -9.71
N ARG A 112 2.05 -15.37 -10.43
CA ARG A 112 3.17 -14.43 -10.30
C ARG A 112 2.97 -13.21 -11.20
N LEU A 113 3.23 -12.02 -10.66
CA LEU A 113 3.10 -10.73 -11.33
C LEU A 113 4.33 -9.89 -11.05
N TYR A 114 4.72 -9.02 -11.98
CA TYR A 114 5.71 -7.97 -11.71
C TYR A 114 5.00 -6.62 -11.62
N LEU A 115 5.27 -5.87 -10.56
CA LEU A 115 4.76 -4.51 -10.36
C LEU A 115 5.91 -3.52 -10.39
N SER A 116 5.72 -2.37 -11.04
CA SER A 116 6.59 -1.20 -10.83
C SER A 116 6.46 -0.67 -9.40
N ALA A 117 7.40 0.16 -8.96
CA ALA A 117 7.31 0.78 -7.65
C ALA A 117 6.12 1.76 -7.58
N TYR A 118 5.40 1.80 -6.46
CA TYR A 118 4.25 2.67 -6.26
C TYR A 118 4.11 3.10 -4.79
N TRP A 119 3.39 4.20 -4.57
CA TRP A 119 3.01 4.65 -3.24
C TRP A 119 1.61 4.14 -2.89
N ILE A 120 1.41 3.76 -1.64
CA ILE A 120 0.08 3.40 -1.11
C ILE A 120 -0.12 4.02 0.27
N ASP A 121 -1.34 4.45 0.57
CA ASP A 121 -1.68 4.94 1.90
C ASP A 121 -1.46 3.87 2.96
N GLN A 122 -0.87 4.27 4.09
CA GLN A 122 -0.70 3.37 5.24
C GLN A 122 -2.03 3.07 5.93
N LEU A 123 -2.97 4.00 5.86
CA LEU A 123 -4.29 3.93 6.49
C LEU A 123 -5.37 4.24 5.47
N GLY A 124 -6.57 3.69 5.66
CA GLY A 124 -7.72 4.04 4.83
C GLY A 124 -8.06 5.53 4.93
N VAL A 125 -8.57 6.10 3.83
CA VAL A 125 -9.08 7.47 3.81
C VAL A 125 -10.25 7.57 4.78
N THR A 126 -10.14 8.44 5.77
CA THR A 126 -11.16 8.68 6.77
C THR A 126 -12.35 9.47 6.20
N ASN A 127 -13.53 9.37 6.84
CA ASN A 127 -14.70 10.18 6.49
C ASN A 127 -14.39 11.68 6.53
N GLY A 128 -13.58 12.15 7.49
CA GLY A 128 -13.14 13.54 7.58
C GLY A 128 -12.28 13.98 6.39
N GLN A 129 -11.33 13.15 5.98
CA GLN A 129 -10.50 13.41 4.78
C GLN A 129 -11.35 13.40 3.50
N TYR A 130 -12.26 12.44 3.36
CA TYR A 130 -13.16 12.40 2.22
C TYR A 130 -14.12 13.60 2.19
N ARG A 131 -14.62 14.04 3.35
CA ARG A 131 -15.44 15.27 3.47
C ARG A 131 -14.67 16.50 3.00
N ALA A 132 -13.41 16.66 3.40
CA ALA A 132 -12.57 17.75 2.91
C ALA A 132 -12.43 17.75 1.38
N CYS A 133 -12.36 16.56 0.74
CA CYS A 133 -12.34 16.45 -0.72
C CYS A 133 -13.67 16.89 -1.36
N VAL A 134 -14.80 16.55 -0.74
CA VAL A 134 -16.15 16.94 -1.20
C VAL A 134 -16.36 18.45 -1.05
N ASP A 135 -16.03 19.00 0.12
CA ASP A 135 -16.16 20.43 0.41
C ASP A 135 -15.24 21.27 -0.48
N GLY A 136 -14.07 20.72 -0.85
CA GLY A 136 -13.16 21.30 -1.84
C GLY A 136 -13.62 21.19 -3.29
N GLY A 137 -14.72 20.46 -3.57
CA GLY A 137 -15.28 20.28 -4.91
C GLY A 137 -14.55 19.26 -5.80
N SER A 138 -13.53 18.58 -5.29
CA SER A 138 -12.75 17.57 -6.03
C SER A 138 -13.42 16.20 -6.02
N CYS A 139 -14.24 15.91 -5.00
CA CYS A 139 -14.99 14.66 -4.87
C CYS A 139 -16.50 14.93 -4.95
N LEU A 140 -17.25 13.98 -5.53
CA LEU A 140 -18.71 13.99 -5.42
C LEU A 140 -19.13 13.51 -4.03
N PRO A 141 -20.21 14.07 -3.45
CA PRO A 141 -20.76 13.56 -2.19
C PRO A 141 -21.24 12.11 -2.34
N PRO A 142 -21.15 11.29 -1.28
CA PRO A 142 -21.60 9.90 -1.34
C PRO A 142 -23.12 9.81 -1.45
N LYS A 143 -23.60 8.72 -2.07
CA LYS A 143 -25.05 8.45 -2.19
C LYS A 143 -25.71 8.21 -0.82
N VAL A 144 -25.00 7.50 0.07
CA VAL A 144 -25.45 7.24 1.44
C VAL A 144 -24.66 8.16 2.36
N ARG A 145 -25.37 9.05 3.07
CA ARG A 145 -24.72 10.10 3.85
C ARG A 145 -24.68 9.87 5.36
N VAL A 146 -25.29 8.78 5.86
CA VAL A 146 -25.40 8.55 7.31
C VAL A 146 -24.04 8.58 8.00
N ALA A 147 -23.07 7.81 7.50
CA ALA A 147 -21.71 7.82 8.04
C ALA A 147 -20.93 9.09 7.66
N PHE A 148 -21.18 9.60 6.46
CA PHE A 148 -20.52 10.79 5.95
C PHE A 148 -20.82 12.03 6.79
N ASP A 149 -22.08 12.22 7.19
CA ASP A 149 -22.58 13.40 7.91
C ASP A 149 -22.37 13.31 9.44
N ASP A 150 -22.08 12.13 10.01
CA ASP A 150 -21.91 11.91 11.45
C ASP A 150 -20.51 12.34 11.95
N PRO A 151 -20.41 13.35 12.83
CA PRO A 151 -19.13 13.83 13.36
C PRO A 151 -18.40 12.79 14.22
N GLN A 152 -19.11 11.83 14.82
CA GLN A 152 -18.48 10.76 15.62
C GLN A 152 -17.69 9.77 14.73
N LEU A 153 -17.96 9.76 13.43
CA LEU A 153 -17.34 8.85 12.48
C LEU A 153 -16.26 9.52 11.62
N GLU A 154 -15.86 10.76 11.95
CA GLU A 154 -14.85 11.52 11.18
C GLU A 154 -13.53 10.77 11.00
N GLN A 155 -13.05 10.09 12.05
CA GLN A 155 -11.78 9.35 12.01
C GLN A 155 -11.94 7.91 11.51
N ARG A 156 -13.14 7.52 11.08
CA ARG A 156 -13.40 6.17 10.57
C ARG A 156 -13.05 6.10 9.08
N PRO A 157 -12.23 5.14 8.65
CA PRO A 157 -12.07 4.82 7.24
C PRO A 157 -13.33 4.16 6.65
#